data_AF-A0A0P9CI20-F1
#
_entry.id   AF-A0A0P9CI20-F1
#
_cell.length_a   1.000
_cell.length_b   1.000
_cell.length_c   1.000
_cell.angle_alpha   90.00
_cell.angle_beta   90.00
_cell.angle_gamma   90.00
#
_symmetry.space_group_name_H-M   'P 1'
#
loop_
_entity.id
_entity.type
_entity.pdbx_description
1 polymer ?
#
loop_
_entity_poly.entity_id
_entity_poly.type
_entity_poly.pdbx_seq_one_letter_code
_entity_poly.pdbx_strand_id
1 'polypeptide(L)'
;MRILAALIRLIIYVGIFASLAYLFRSSLRTTYTVMRQRVYGLAQRRQLSRSSGHVIVEDPLLVPLNRRRTFQTHITDLLEATFVQSVSRQRTFRRFVEVSVGTGLGLYLLVYFATAHFLVGIPFGVIGVLLPYGALSIYKYRLSIRNSYDIAEPITLLAQKYGRHNHKMLVALHETLNDLSNSPIRKALSRLIVRLERYTSEEELLDAIDSFNIQAGTTWAMRLSSLIFAGVQRLDVNTALNELSDQFTNVRNVLQEEKATRTDTMLLGVAPIPVFLGGLYMTYALVTHNALRLLLTNSRGRMSLLIALVAAIIAPIIALTFYKPKQDL
;
A
#
# COMPACT_ATOMS: atom_id res chain seq x y z
N MET A 1 -18.78 26.12 48.73
CA MET A 1 -19.41 25.70 47.45
C MET A 1 -18.43 25.38 46.31
N ARG A 2 -17.34 26.15 46.09
CA ARG A 2 -16.39 25.89 44.98
C ARG A 2 -15.68 24.52 45.05
N ILE A 3 -15.34 24.07 46.26
CA ILE A 3 -14.67 22.76 46.48
C ILE A 3 -15.60 21.61 46.12
N LEU A 4 -16.87 21.67 46.51
CA LEU A 4 -17.89 20.66 46.20
C LEU A 4 -18.09 20.53 44.68
N ALA A 5 -18.17 21.65 43.96
CA ALA A 5 -18.29 21.65 42.50
C ALA A 5 -17.06 21.06 41.79
N ALA A 6 -15.85 21.28 42.33
CA ALA A 6 -14.63 20.66 41.82
C ALA A 6 -14.62 19.14 42.03
N LEU A 7 -15.09 18.68 43.19
CA LEU A 7 -15.18 17.26 43.55
C LEU A 7 -16.17 16.50 42.66
N ILE A 8 -17.33 17.09 42.39
CA ILE A 8 -18.34 16.52 41.48
C ILE A 8 -17.78 16.39 40.06
N ARG A 9 -17.08 17.41 39.56
CA ARG A 9 -16.44 17.35 38.23
C ARG A 9 -15.37 16.26 38.15
N LEU A 10 -14.56 16.10 39.20
CA LEU A 10 -13.55 15.06 39.28
C LEU A 10 -14.19 13.65 39.19
N ILE A 11 -15.26 13.41 39.94
CA ILE A 11 -15.97 12.12 39.94
C ILE A 11 -16.55 11.83 38.55
N ILE A 12 -17.14 12.83 37.89
CA ILE A 12 -17.67 12.69 36.53
C ILE A 12 -16.53 12.38 35.54
N TYR A 13 -15.39 13.06 35.62
CA TYR A 13 -14.26 12.78 34.73
C TYR A 13 -13.67 11.39 34.95
N VAL A 14 -13.54 10.94 36.20
CA VAL A 14 -13.07 9.59 36.53
C VAL A 14 -14.06 8.54 36.02
N GLY A 15 -15.37 8.78 36.16
CA GLY A 15 -16.41 7.90 35.63
C GLY A 15 -16.36 7.79 34.11
N ILE A 16 -16.30 8.93 33.40
CA ILE A 16 -16.20 8.95 31.94
C ILE A 16 -14.91 8.25 31.47
N PHE A 17 -13.78 8.51 32.12
CA PHE A 17 -12.51 7.89 31.76
C PHE A 17 -12.51 6.37 32.03
N ALA A 18 -13.10 5.92 33.15
CA ALA A 18 -13.27 4.50 33.45
C ALA A 18 -14.20 3.80 32.47
N SER A 19 -15.32 4.44 32.07
CA SER A 19 -16.24 3.92 31.05
C SER A 19 -15.58 3.87 29.67
N LEU A 20 -14.82 4.89 29.28
CA LEU A 20 -14.02 4.88 28.04
C LEU A 20 -12.96 3.79 28.09
N ALA A 21 -12.19 3.68 29.17
CA ALA A 21 -11.18 2.64 29.34
C ALA A 21 -11.81 1.24 29.30
N TYR A 22 -13.00 1.05 29.86
CA TYR A 22 -13.74 -0.21 29.80
C TYR A 22 -14.24 -0.54 28.39
N LEU A 23 -14.81 0.43 27.67
CA LEU A 23 -15.24 0.27 26.27
C LEU A 23 -14.06 -0.03 25.35
N PHE A 24 -12.94 0.69 25.53
CA PHE A 24 -11.72 0.46 24.76
C PHE A 24 -10.93 -0.75 25.24
N ARG A 25 -11.19 -1.34 26.41
CA ARG A 25 -10.53 -2.58 26.86
C ARG A 25 -10.77 -3.73 25.88
N SER A 26 -12.00 -3.84 25.37
CA SER A 26 -12.36 -4.80 24.31
C SER A 26 -11.53 -4.52 23.04
N SER A 27 -11.56 -3.27 22.55
CA SER A 27 -10.83 -2.85 21.34
C SER A 27 -9.31 -2.99 21.47
N LEU A 28 -8.73 -2.67 22.63
CA LEU A 28 -7.30 -2.83 22.93
C LEU A 28 -6.92 -4.30 22.97
N ARG A 29 -7.77 -5.18 23.52
CA ARG A 29 -7.54 -6.62 23.51
C ARG A 29 -7.59 -7.15 22.07
N THR A 30 -8.54 -6.71 21.26
CA THR A 30 -8.64 -7.06 19.83
C THR A 30 -7.46 -6.53 19.03
N THR A 31 -7.03 -5.30 19.28
CA THR A 31 -5.87 -4.68 18.61
C THR A 31 -4.58 -5.40 19.02
N TYR A 32 -4.44 -5.74 20.30
CA TYR A 32 -3.34 -6.55 20.80
C TYR A 32 -3.35 -7.95 20.17
N THR A 33 -4.52 -8.60 20.04
CA THR A 33 -4.60 -9.91 19.38
C THR A 33 -4.36 -9.84 17.88
N VAL A 34 -4.75 -8.78 17.17
CA VAL A 34 -4.45 -8.59 15.75
C VAL A 34 -2.97 -8.25 15.55
N MET A 35 -2.39 -7.40 16.40
CA MET A 35 -0.96 -7.09 16.37
C MET A 35 -0.14 -8.34 16.71
N ARG A 36 -0.60 -9.13 17.68
CA ARG A 36 -0.09 -10.46 18.00
C ARG A 36 -0.24 -11.37 16.78
N GLN A 37 -1.41 -11.53 16.17
CA GLN A 37 -1.60 -12.34 14.97
C GLN A 37 -0.79 -11.84 13.77
N ARG A 38 -0.44 -10.55 13.65
CA ARG A 38 0.50 -10.06 12.63
C ARG A 38 1.94 -10.44 12.95
N VAL A 39 2.37 -10.32 14.21
CA VAL A 39 3.71 -10.72 14.67
C VAL A 39 3.88 -12.25 14.60
N TYR A 40 2.89 -12.98 15.09
CA TYR A 40 2.81 -14.43 15.02
C TYR A 40 2.49 -14.92 13.61
N GLY A 41 1.80 -14.15 12.78
CA GLY A 41 1.58 -14.43 11.36
C GLY A 41 2.85 -14.23 10.55
N LEU A 42 3.72 -13.27 10.90
CA LEU A 42 5.07 -13.18 10.37
C LEU A 42 5.93 -14.37 10.84
N ALA A 43 5.79 -14.79 12.10
CA ALA A 43 6.44 -15.99 12.62
C ALA A 43 5.88 -17.28 11.98
N GLN A 44 4.59 -17.32 11.67
CA GLN A 44 3.89 -18.43 11.04
C GLN A 44 4.18 -18.46 9.54
N ARG A 45 4.37 -17.33 8.86
CA ARG A 45 4.93 -17.26 7.50
C ARG A 45 6.36 -17.80 7.48
N ARG A 46 7.17 -17.46 8.49
CA ARG A 46 8.52 -18.03 8.67
C ARG A 46 8.50 -19.51 9.09
N GLN A 47 7.45 -19.97 9.76
CA GLN A 47 7.29 -21.37 10.12
C GLN A 47 6.70 -22.18 8.97
N LEU A 48 5.77 -21.65 8.18
CA LEU A 48 5.26 -22.26 6.95
C LEU A 48 6.37 -22.31 5.90
N SER A 49 7.24 -21.31 5.81
CA SER A 49 8.45 -21.39 5.00
C SER A 49 9.48 -22.40 5.53
N ARG A 50 9.37 -22.85 6.78
CA ARG A 50 10.22 -23.89 7.39
C ARG A 50 9.56 -25.27 7.43
N SER A 51 8.23 -25.34 7.50
CA SER A 51 7.44 -26.58 7.68
C SER A 51 6.88 -27.11 6.38
N SER A 52 6.77 -26.27 5.33
CA SER A 52 6.35 -26.74 4.00
C SER A 52 7.38 -27.65 3.34
N GLY A 53 8.57 -27.86 3.92
CA GLY A 53 9.60 -28.72 3.33
C GLY A 53 10.08 -28.27 1.95
N HIS A 54 9.47 -27.23 1.37
CA HIS A 54 10.07 -26.36 0.39
C HIS A 54 11.20 -25.66 1.11
N VAL A 55 12.36 -26.33 1.09
CA VAL A 55 13.64 -25.66 0.95
C VAL A 55 13.32 -24.41 0.15
N ILE A 56 13.48 -23.23 0.75
CA ILE A 56 13.80 -22.05 -0.03
C ILE A 56 15.15 -22.46 -0.63
N VAL A 57 15.08 -23.22 -1.72
CA VAL A 57 16.15 -23.26 -2.70
C VAL A 57 16.24 -21.77 -2.96
N GLU A 58 17.32 -21.16 -2.51
CA GLU A 58 17.72 -19.86 -3.03
C GLU A 58 17.63 -20.07 -4.52
N ASP A 59 16.50 -19.67 -5.12
CA ASP A 59 16.17 -20.04 -6.49
C ASP A 59 17.38 -19.55 -7.26
N PRO A 60 18.24 -20.42 -7.80
CA PRO A 60 19.51 -19.97 -8.36
C PRO A 60 19.28 -19.04 -9.57
N LEU A 61 18.02 -18.92 -9.99
CA LEU A 61 17.48 -18.07 -11.04
C LEU A 61 16.94 -16.71 -10.53
N LEU A 62 16.88 -16.45 -9.22
CA LEU A 62 16.54 -15.13 -8.70
C LEU A 62 17.72 -14.19 -8.92
N VAL A 63 17.70 -13.49 -10.05
CA VAL A 63 18.66 -12.44 -10.35
C VAL A 63 18.69 -11.44 -9.18
N PRO A 64 19.84 -11.25 -8.51
CA PRO A 64 19.93 -10.28 -7.42
C PRO A 64 19.86 -8.87 -8.01
N LEU A 65 18.65 -8.33 -8.10
CA LEU A 65 18.38 -6.94 -8.48
C LEU A 65 18.73 -5.98 -7.34
N ASN A 66 19.96 -6.06 -6.81
CA ASN A 66 20.42 -5.19 -5.72
C ASN A 66 21.17 -3.97 -6.26
N ARG A 67 20.60 -3.29 -7.26
CA ARG A 67 21.11 -2.00 -7.74
C ARG A 67 20.71 -0.94 -6.72
N ARG A 68 21.68 -0.28 -6.06
CA ARG A 68 21.41 0.83 -5.14
C ARG A 68 20.64 1.92 -5.89
N ARG A 69 19.32 2.00 -5.67
CA ARG A 69 18.48 3.02 -6.30
C ARG A 69 18.57 4.32 -5.52
N THR A 70 18.85 5.40 -6.23
CA THR A 70 18.75 6.74 -5.67
C THR A 70 17.28 7.10 -5.42
N PHE A 71 17.01 7.97 -4.46
CA PHE A 71 15.65 8.44 -4.17
C PHE A 71 14.96 9.02 -5.42
N GLN A 72 15.71 9.73 -6.27
CA GLN A 72 15.22 10.25 -7.54
C GLN A 72 14.77 9.11 -8.47
N THR A 73 15.59 8.06 -8.64
CA THR A 73 15.18 6.90 -9.46
C THR A 73 13.94 6.22 -8.91
N HIS A 74 13.83 6.11 -7.58
CA HIS A 74 12.65 5.54 -6.95
C HIS A 74 11.38 6.34 -7.25
N ILE A 75 11.41 7.68 -7.10
CA ILE A 75 10.26 8.53 -7.44
C ILE A 75 9.91 8.43 -8.93
N THR A 76 10.92 8.45 -9.80
CA THR A 76 10.65 8.35 -11.25
C THR A 76 10.03 7.01 -11.61
N ASP A 77 10.47 5.93 -10.98
CA ASP A 77 9.91 4.60 -11.16
C ASP A 77 8.47 4.51 -10.64
N LEU A 78 8.17 5.15 -9.50
CA LEU A 78 6.81 5.27 -8.99
C LEU A 78 5.89 6.05 -9.93
N LEU A 79 6.39 7.17 -10.47
CA LEU A 79 5.67 8.00 -11.42
C LEU A 79 5.44 7.25 -12.74
N GLU A 80 6.42 6.51 -13.23
CA GLU A 80 6.33 5.71 -14.46
C GLU A 80 5.41 4.48 -14.30
N ALA A 81 5.38 3.88 -13.11
CA ALA A 81 4.43 2.82 -12.79
C ALA A 81 2.99 3.36 -12.67
N THR A 82 2.83 4.61 -12.23
CA THR A 82 1.52 5.23 -11.97
C THR A 82 0.92 5.90 -13.21
N PHE A 83 1.74 6.63 -13.96
CA PHE A 83 1.33 7.39 -15.13
C PHE A 83 1.78 6.67 -16.40
N VAL A 84 0.80 6.33 -17.25
CA VAL A 84 1.01 5.59 -18.51
C VAL A 84 1.80 6.42 -19.54
N GLN A 85 1.99 7.73 -19.33
CA GLN A 85 2.55 8.62 -20.34
C GLN A 85 4.08 8.70 -20.32
N SER A 86 4.66 8.53 -21.51
CA SER A 86 6.08 8.61 -21.88
C SER A 86 6.66 10.04 -21.84
N VAL A 87 6.18 10.90 -20.95
CA VAL A 87 6.75 12.24 -20.79
C VAL A 87 8.17 12.09 -20.21
N SER A 88 9.11 12.89 -20.72
CA SER A 88 10.51 12.92 -20.28
C SER A 88 10.63 12.83 -18.75
N ARG A 89 11.36 11.81 -18.27
CA ARG A 89 11.52 11.44 -16.84
C ARG A 89 11.81 12.66 -15.94
N GLN A 90 12.65 13.58 -16.41
CA GLN A 90 13.03 14.79 -15.67
C GLN A 90 11.89 15.80 -15.49
N ARG A 91 11.03 15.97 -16.51
CA ARG A 91 9.89 16.91 -16.43
C ARG A 91 8.82 16.42 -15.46
N THR A 92 8.55 15.12 -15.45
CA THR A 92 7.57 14.51 -14.53
C THR A 92 8.05 14.61 -13.09
N PHE A 93 9.34 14.34 -12.83
CA PHE A 93 9.94 14.54 -11.51
C PHE A 93 9.87 16.00 -11.06
N ARG A 94 10.21 16.96 -11.93
CA ARG A 94 10.13 18.39 -11.60
C ARG A 94 8.71 18.82 -11.22
N ARG A 95 7.70 18.44 -12.02
CA ARG A 95 6.28 18.71 -11.71
C ARG A 95 5.86 18.10 -10.38
N PHE A 96 6.33 16.90 -10.07
CA PHE A 96 6.06 16.26 -8.78
C PHE A 96 6.61 17.08 -7.61
N VAL A 97 7.85 17.58 -7.73
CA VAL A 97 8.47 18.44 -6.72
C VAL A 97 7.70 19.76 -6.58
N GLU A 98 7.34 20.40 -7.69
CA GLU A 98 6.57 21.65 -7.71
C GLU A 98 5.21 21.49 -7.00
N VAL A 99 4.48 20.41 -7.30
CA VAL A 99 3.21 20.08 -6.64
C VAL A 99 3.39 19.80 -5.15
N SER A 100 4.45 19.08 -4.76
CA SER A 100 4.72 18.74 -3.36
C SER A 100 5.07 19.98 -2.53
N VAL A 101 5.99 20.81 -3.02
CA VAL A 101 6.36 22.07 -2.37
C VAL A 101 5.16 23.02 -2.32
N GLY A 102 4.40 23.14 -3.41
CA GLY A 102 3.19 23.97 -3.45
C GLY A 102 2.12 23.52 -2.45
N THR A 103 1.87 22.22 -2.34
CA THR A 103 0.92 21.66 -1.37
C THR A 103 1.39 21.89 0.07
N GLY A 104 2.68 21.69 0.34
CA GLY A 104 3.29 21.98 1.65
C GLY A 104 3.18 23.45 2.04
N LEU A 105 3.52 24.36 1.13
CA LEU A 105 3.42 25.80 1.36
C LEU A 105 1.96 26.24 1.56
N GLY A 106 1.03 25.71 0.76
CA GLY A 106 -0.40 25.98 0.91
C GLY A 106 -0.95 25.56 2.27
N LEU A 107 -0.61 24.35 2.74
CA LEU A 107 -1.02 23.86 4.06
C LEU A 107 -0.37 24.64 5.21
N TYR A 108 0.92 24.99 5.08
CA TYR A 108 1.60 25.84 6.04
C TYR A 108 0.89 27.20 6.20
N LEU A 109 0.62 27.89 5.08
CA LEU A 109 -0.02 29.20 5.08
C LEU A 109 -1.43 29.13 5.66
N LEU A 110 -2.22 28.11 5.29
CA LEU A 110 -3.56 27.90 5.84
C LEU A 110 -3.53 27.81 7.36
N VAL A 111 -2.64 26.97 7.92
CA VAL A 111 -2.53 26.80 9.37
C VAL A 111 -1.97 28.04 10.05
N TYR A 112 -1.01 28.72 9.42
CA TYR A 112 -0.47 29.98 9.89
C TYR A 112 -1.58 31.04 10.02
N PHE A 113 -2.40 31.26 8.99
CA PHE A 113 -3.51 32.22 9.05
C PHE A 113 -4.59 31.81 10.05
N ALA A 114 -4.85 30.51 10.21
CA ALA A 114 -5.86 30.03 11.17
C ALA A 114 -5.44 30.15 12.64
N THR A 115 -4.13 30.08 12.93
CA THR A 115 -3.61 30.03 14.31
C THR A 115 -2.83 31.27 14.73
N ALA A 116 -2.36 32.08 13.77
CA ALA A 116 -1.42 33.19 13.94
C ALA A 116 -0.07 32.80 14.59
N HIS A 117 0.28 31.51 14.58
CA HIS A 117 1.52 30.99 15.18
C HIS A 117 2.41 30.32 14.12
N PHE A 118 3.59 30.89 13.87
CA PHE A 118 4.50 30.39 12.81
C PHE A 118 4.98 28.95 13.04
N LEU A 119 5.29 28.58 14.29
CA LEU A 119 5.80 27.26 14.64
C LEU A 119 4.77 26.15 14.41
N VAL A 120 3.49 26.46 14.59
CA VAL A 120 2.40 25.48 14.48
C VAL A 120 2.20 25.07 13.02
N GLY A 121 2.47 25.96 12.05
CA GLY A 121 2.33 25.66 10.62
C GLY A 121 3.37 24.68 10.09
N ILE A 122 4.59 24.67 10.64
CA ILE A 122 5.73 23.87 10.15
C ILE A 122 5.37 22.37 10.00
N PRO A 123 4.86 21.67 11.03
CA PRO A 123 4.53 20.24 10.88
C PRO A 123 3.46 19.98 9.81
N PHE A 124 2.49 20.86 9.63
CA PHE A 124 1.48 20.73 8.57
C PHE A 124 2.05 20.98 7.18
N GLY A 125 3.01 21.90 7.06
CA GLY A 125 3.76 22.10 5.82
C GLY A 125 4.56 20.85 5.43
N VAL A 126 5.26 20.23 6.40
CA VAL A 126 5.99 18.98 6.18
C VAL A 126 5.04 17.85 5.76
N ILE A 127 3.90 17.70 6.45
CA ILE A 127 2.85 16.74 6.06
C ILE A 127 2.37 17.01 4.63
N GLY A 128 2.18 18.27 4.27
CA GLY A 128 1.76 18.68 2.93
C GLY A 128 2.76 18.34 1.83
N VAL A 129 4.06 18.47 2.08
CA VAL A 129 5.10 18.03 1.15
C VAL A 129 5.10 16.50 0.98
N LEU A 130 4.82 15.75 2.05
CA LEU A 130 4.77 14.29 2.02
C LEU A 130 3.49 13.73 1.39
N LEU A 131 2.42 14.53 1.30
CA LEU A 131 1.10 14.08 0.87
C LEU A 131 1.11 13.53 -0.57
N PRO A 132 1.68 14.21 -1.59
CA PRO A 132 1.74 13.66 -2.94
C PRO A 132 2.54 12.35 -3.04
N TYR A 133 3.63 12.23 -2.28
CA TYR A 133 4.40 10.98 -2.21
C TYR A 133 3.57 9.84 -1.59
N GLY A 134 2.84 10.14 -0.50
CA GLY A 134 1.91 9.20 0.12
C GLY A 134 0.82 8.75 -0.85
N ALA A 135 0.24 9.68 -1.60
CA ALA A 135 -0.78 9.40 -2.61
C ALA A 135 -0.25 8.48 -3.73
N LEU A 136 0.96 8.74 -4.25
CA LEU A 136 1.63 7.86 -5.21
C LEU A 136 1.89 6.47 -4.65
N SER A 137 2.36 6.40 -3.40
CA SER A 137 2.64 5.12 -2.73
C SER A 137 1.36 4.29 -2.57
N ILE A 138 0.24 4.92 -2.17
CA ILE A 138 -1.07 4.27 -2.08
C ILE A 138 -1.55 3.82 -3.46
N TYR A 139 -1.41 4.66 -4.49
CA TYR A 139 -1.79 4.29 -5.85
C TYR A 139 -0.99 3.09 -6.35
N LYS A 140 0.33 3.11 -6.18
CA LYS A 140 1.21 1.99 -6.53
C LYS A 140 0.81 0.72 -5.79
N TYR A 141 0.52 0.83 -4.50
CA TYR A 141 0.06 -0.31 -3.70
C TYR A 141 -1.26 -0.89 -4.23
N ARG A 142 -2.24 -0.05 -4.58
CA ARG A 142 -3.50 -0.50 -5.18
C ARG A 142 -3.30 -1.15 -6.54
N LEU A 143 -2.42 -0.59 -7.38
CA LEU A 143 -2.05 -1.18 -8.66
C LEU A 143 -1.39 -2.55 -8.47
N SER A 144 -0.47 -2.64 -7.52
CA SER A 144 0.22 -3.88 -7.13
C SER A 144 -0.75 -4.95 -6.61
N ILE A 145 -1.76 -4.58 -5.81
CA ILE A 145 -2.85 -5.47 -5.41
C ILE A 145 -3.59 -5.96 -6.66
N ARG A 146 -4.06 -5.06 -7.52
CA ARG A 146 -4.79 -5.43 -8.73
C ARG A 146 -3.97 -6.38 -9.61
N ASN A 147 -2.69 -6.05 -9.84
CA ASN A 147 -1.78 -6.90 -10.58
C ASN A 147 -1.60 -8.27 -9.92
N SER A 148 -1.59 -8.38 -8.58
CA SER A 148 -1.48 -9.68 -7.91
C SER A 148 -2.67 -10.61 -8.20
N TYR A 149 -3.85 -10.05 -8.49
CA TYR A 149 -5.00 -10.82 -8.95
C TYR A 149 -4.95 -11.10 -10.46
N ASP A 150 -4.57 -10.10 -11.25
CA ASP A 150 -4.58 -10.17 -12.71
C ASP A 150 -3.41 -11.02 -13.27
N ILE A 151 -2.36 -11.28 -12.48
CA ILE A 151 -1.15 -12.01 -12.93
C ILE A 151 -1.35 -13.54 -13.04
N ALA A 152 -2.46 -14.07 -12.53
CA ALA A 152 -2.79 -15.48 -12.66
C ALA A 152 -2.87 -15.91 -14.14
N GLU A 153 -3.65 -15.14 -14.90
CA GLU A 153 -3.93 -15.37 -16.32
C GLU A 153 -2.65 -15.42 -17.17
N PRO A 154 -1.73 -14.42 -17.11
CA PRO A 154 -0.50 -14.48 -17.88
C PRO A 154 0.43 -15.62 -17.47
N ILE A 155 0.50 -15.99 -16.20
CA ILE A 155 1.34 -17.13 -15.75
C ILE A 155 0.83 -18.43 -16.37
N THR A 156 -0.47 -18.71 -16.24
CA THR A 156 -1.07 -19.95 -16.74
C THR A 156 -1.04 -20.03 -18.27
N LEU A 157 -1.37 -18.93 -18.97
CA LEU A 157 -1.32 -18.89 -20.43
C LEU A 157 0.12 -19.04 -20.94
N LEU A 158 1.09 -18.38 -20.30
CA LEU A 158 2.49 -18.51 -20.68
C LEU A 158 3.01 -19.94 -20.48
N ALA A 159 2.69 -20.58 -19.35
CA ALA A 159 3.08 -21.97 -19.11
C ALA A 159 2.57 -22.90 -20.22
N GLN A 160 1.28 -22.78 -20.57
CA GLN A 160 0.67 -23.58 -21.64
C GLN A 160 1.28 -23.30 -23.02
N LYS A 161 1.47 -22.02 -23.38
CA LYS A 161 1.98 -21.61 -24.69
C LYS A 161 3.47 -21.91 -24.84
N TYR A 162 4.25 -21.79 -23.77
CA TYR A 162 5.68 -22.09 -23.76
C TYR A 162 5.96 -23.55 -24.14
N GLY A 163 5.22 -24.50 -23.54
CA GLY A 163 5.32 -25.91 -23.90
C GLY A 163 4.91 -26.22 -25.34
N ARG A 164 3.91 -25.51 -25.89
CA ARG A 164 3.43 -25.69 -27.27
C ARG A 164 4.39 -25.14 -28.34
N HIS A 165 5.11 -24.06 -28.03
CA HIS A 165 5.96 -23.36 -29.00
C HIS A 165 7.45 -23.76 -28.92
N ASN A 166 7.75 -25.03 -28.62
CA ASN A 166 9.11 -25.57 -28.55
C ASN A 166 10.05 -24.75 -27.66
N HIS A 167 9.56 -24.28 -26.51
CA HIS A 167 10.39 -23.57 -25.53
C HIS A 167 10.96 -22.22 -26.03
N LYS A 168 10.33 -21.61 -27.05
CA LYS A 168 10.70 -20.26 -27.52
C LYS A 168 9.95 -19.19 -26.73
N MET A 169 10.61 -18.63 -25.70
CA MET A 169 10.01 -17.67 -24.76
C MET A 169 9.34 -16.47 -25.44
N LEU A 170 10.00 -15.80 -26.40
CA LEU A 170 9.44 -14.61 -27.06
C LEU A 170 8.17 -14.91 -27.87
N VAL A 171 8.13 -16.06 -28.56
CA VAL A 171 6.95 -16.48 -29.33
C VAL A 171 5.79 -16.77 -28.39
N ALA A 172 6.05 -17.50 -27.30
CA ALA A 172 5.04 -17.80 -26.30
C ALA A 172 4.49 -16.53 -25.62
N LEU A 173 5.34 -15.53 -25.36
CA LEU A 173 4.93 -14.25 -24.78
C LEU A 173 4.00 -13.44 -25.69
N HIS A 174 4.30 -13.36 -26.99
CA HIS A 174 3.42 -12.70 -27.97
C HIS A 174 2.05 -13.35 -28.04
N GLU A 175 2.05 -14.68 -28.15
CA GLU A 175 0.83 -15.46 -28.14
C GLU A 175 0.05 -15.22 -26.84
N THR A 176 0.69 -15.26 -25.68
CA THR A 176 0.05 -14.95 -24.40
C THR A 176 -0.56 -13.55 -24.40
N LEU A 177 0.14 -12.55 -24.94
CA LEU A 177 -0.35 -11.16 -25.00
C LEU A 177 -1.63 -10.98 -25.81
N ASN A 178 -1.80 -11.79 -26.87
CA ASN A 178 -2.97 -11.77 -27.75
C ASN A 178 -4.22 -12.30 -27.04
N ASP A 179 -4.07 -13.30 -26.17
CA ASP A 179 -5.18 -13.93 -25.45
C ASP A 179 -5.50 -13.23 -24.12
N LEU A 180 -4.62 -12.36 -23.63
CA LEU A 180 -4.80 -11.68 -22.37
C LEU A 180 -5.92 -10.64 -22.40
N SER A 181 -6.73 -10.65 -21.35
CA SER A 181 -7.69 -9.58 -21.06
C SER A 181 -7.02 -8.20 -20.92
N ASN A 182 -7.77 -7.12 -21.20
CA ASN A 182 -7.24 -5.76 -21.09
C ASN A 182 -7.02 -5.34 -19.62
N SER A 183 -5.85 -5.67 -19.09
CA SER A 183 -5.45 -5.43 -17.70
C SER A 183 -4.17 -4.58 -17.62
N PRO A 184 -3.85 -3.98 -16.45
CA PRO A 184 -2.58 -3.27 -16.28
C PRO A 184 -1.37 -4.19 -16.45
N ILE A 185 -1.47 -5.46 -16.06
CA ILE A 185 -0.39 -6.44 -16.25
C ILE A 185 -0.15 -6.74 -17.73
N ARG A 186 -1.19 -6.80 -18.58
CA ARG A 186 -1.05 -6.92 -20.03
C ARG A 186 -0.23 -5.76 -20.62
N LYS A 187 -0.44 -4.52 -20.15
CA LYS A 187 0.35 -3.36 -20.58
C LYS A 187 1.80 -3.44 -20.13
N ALA A 188 2.05 -3.93 -18.90
CA ALA A 188 3.41 -4.16 -18.42
C ALA A 188 4.12 -5.25 -19.24
N LEU A 189 3.43 -6.35 -19.54
CA LEU A 189 3.94 -7.45 -20.36
C LEU A 189 4.22 -7.01 -21.81
N SER A 190 3.33 -6.24 -22.42
CA SER A 190 3.53 -5.66 -23.75
C SER A 190 4.79 -4.79 -23.81
N ARG A 191 5.00 -3.92 -22.81
CA ARG A 191 6.22 -3.11 -22.72
C ARG A 191 7.48 -3.96 -22.52
N LEU A 192 7.39 -5.03 -21.74
CA LEU A 192 8.47 -5.99 -21.59
C LEU A 192 8.82 -6.62 -22.93
N ILE A 193 7.85 -7.18 -23.66
CA ILE A 193 8.06 -7.82 -24.97
C ILE A 193 8.77 -6.87 -25.94
N VAL A 194 8.31 -5.62 -26.08
CA VAL A 194 8.95 -4.63 -26.96
C VAL A 194 10.41 -4.38 -26.58
N ARG A 195 10.75 -4.40 -25.28
CA ARG A 195 12.14 -4.26 -24.83
C ARG A 195 12.95 -5.54 -25.08
N LEU A 196 12.35 -6.71 -24.87
CA LEU A 196 12.96 -8.00 -25.15
C LEU A 196 13.20 -8.25 -26.65
N GLU A 197 12.54 -7.53 -27.55
CA GLU A 197 12.83 -7.60 -28.99
C GLU A 197 13.99 -6.70 -29.42
N ARG A 198 14.30 -5.68 -28.61
CA ARG A 198 15.23 -4.61 -28.98
C ARG A 198 16.52 -4.61 -28.17
N TYR A 199 16.63 -5.46 -27.16
CA TYR A 199 17.83 -5.49 -26.33
C TYR A 199 19.04 -5.95 -27.15
N THR A 200 20.17 -5.30 -26.90
CA THR A 200 21.47 -5.58 -27.53
C THR A 200 22.48 -6.11 -26.52
N SER A 201 22.27 -5.84 -25.23
CA SER A 201 23.14 -6.25 -24.14
C SER A 201 22.36 -6.95 -23.02
N GLU A 202 23.08 -7.73 -22.20
CA GLU A 202 22.50 -8.35 -21.00
C GLU A 202 22.01 -7.29 -19.99
N GLU A 203 22.69 -6.14 -19.89
CA GLU A 203 22.25 -5.05 -19.02
C GLU A 203 20.89 -4.48 -19.47
N GLU A 204 20.66 -4.31 -20.77
CA GLU A 204 19.37 -3.86 -21.30
C GLU A 204 18.25 -4.88 -21.05
N LEU A 205 18.58 -6.18 -21.13
CA LEU A 205 17.66 -7.25 -20.78
C LEU A 205 17.28 -7.20 -19.30
N LEU A 206 18.26 -7.04 -18.41
CA LEU A 206 18.04 -6.91 -16.97
C LEU A 206 17.21 -5.67 -16.62
N ASP A 207 17.49 -4.53 -17.26
CA ASP A 207 16.73 -3.30 -17.08
C ASP A 207 15.27 -3.43 -17.60
N ALA A 208 15.03 -4.24 -18.64
CA ALA A 208 13.69 -4.56 -19.12
C ALA A 208 12.91 -5.39 -18.08
N ILE A 209 13.55 -6.43 -17.53
CA ILE A 209 13.01 -7.31 -16.48
C ILE A 209 12.73 -6.51 -15.21
N ASP A 210 13.66 -5.66 -14.78
CA ASP A 210 13.49 -4.81 -13.61
C ASP A 210 12.33 -3.81 -13.79
N SER A 211 12.21 -3.20 -14.97
CA SER A 211 11.09 -2.32 -15.28
C SER A 211 9.74 -3.05 -15.21
N PHE A 212 9.66 -4.27 -15.72
CA PHE A 212 8.46 -5.10 -15.57
C PHE A 212 8.14 -5.37 -14.09
N ASN A 213 9.14 -5.75 -13.29
CA ASN A 213 8.98 -6.00 -11.85
C ASN A 213 8.50 -4.79 -11.07
N ILE A 214 9.00 -3.60 -11.40
CA ILE A 214 8.55 -2.33 -10.79
C ILE A 214 7.08 -2.06 -11.13
N GLN A 215 6.71 -2.22 -12.40
CA GLN A 215 5.37 -1.91 -12.90
C GLN A 215 4.32 -2.90 -12.39
N ALA A 216 4.63 -4.20 -12.44
CA ALA A 216 3.77 -5.24 -11.89
C ALA A 216 3.71 -5.12 -10.36
N GLY A 217 4.87 -4.93 -9.74
CA GLY A 217 5.00 -4.68 -8.32
C GLY A 217 4.60 -5.88 -7.47
N THR A 218 4.72 -7.12 -7.96
CA THR A 218 4.35 -8.36 -7.24
C THR A 218 5.51 -9.35 -7.17
N THR A 219 5.54 -10.18 -6.13
CA THR A 219 6.51 -11.28 -5.98
C THR A 219 6.28 -12.33 -7.07
N TRP A 220 5.02 -12.58 -7.44
CA TRP A 220 4.67 -13.41 -8.58
C TRP A 220 5.24 -12.89 -9.90
N ALA A 221 5.18 -11.57 -10.13
CA ALA A 221 5.79 -10.95 -11.30
C ALA A 221 7.30 -11.10 -11.27
N MET A 222 7.92 -10.94 -10.09
CA MET A 222 9.35 -11.13 -9.91
C MET A 222 9.77 -12.56 -10.32
N ARG A 223 9.09 -13.59 -9.81
CA ARG A 223 9.33 -14.98 -10.19
C ARG A 223 9.12 -15.23 -11.68
N LEU A 224 7.98 -14.77 -12.21
CA LEU A 224 7.67 -14.87 -13.64
C LEU A 224 8.77 -14.22 -14.49
N SER A 225 9.25 -13.05 -14.09
CA SER A 225 10.29 -12.31 -14.79
C SER A 225 11.64 -13.05 -14.80
N SER A 226 11.99 -13.72 -13.70
CA SER A 226 13.18 -14.57 -13.63
C SER A 226 13.08 -15.74 -14.61
N LEU A 227 11.90 -16.37 -14.71
CA LEU A 227 11.66 -17.45 -15.68
C LEU A 227 11.68 -16.92 -17.12
N ILE A 228 11.15 -15.73 -17.38
CA ILE A 228 11.24 -15.08 -18.69
C ILE A 228 12.71 -14.82 -19.04
N PHE A 229 13.50 -14.27 -18.11
CA PHE A 229 14.92 -14.03 -18.30
C PHE A 229 15.67 -15.32 -18.65
N ALA A 230 15.49 -16.38 -17.86
CA ALA A 230 16.10 -17.69 -18.10
C ALA A 230 15.66 -18.30 -19.45
N GLY A 231 14.37 -18.22 -19.80
CA GLY A 231 13.85 -18.71 -21.07
C GLY A 231 14.35 -17.92 -22.28
N VAL A 232 14.56 -16.60 -22.15
CA VAL A 232 15.21 -15.77 -23.18
C VAL A 232 16.67 -16.18 -23.38
N GLN A 233 17.36 -16.57 -22.29
CA GLN A 233 18.69 -17.19 -22.34
C GLN A 233 18.71 -18.64 -22.81
N ARG A 234 17.58 -19.17 -23.32
CA ARG A 234 17.41 -20.53 -23.85
C ARG A 234 17.51 -21.64 -22.79
N LEU A 235 17.31 -21.32 -21.52
CA LEU A 235 17.14 -22.33 -20.47
C LEU A 235 15.71 -22.88 -20.51
N ASP A 236 15.55 -24.19 -20.31
CA ASP A 236 14.22 -24.78 -20.21
C ASP A 236 13.58 -24.43 -18.86
N VAL A 237 12.52 -23.64 -18.91
CA VAL A 237 11.73 -23.19 -17.75
C VAL A 237 10.34 -23.81 -17.71
N ASN A 238 10.04 -24.84 -18.53
CA ASN A 238 8.69 -25.39 -18.65
C ASN A 238 8.19 -25.94 -17.30
N THR A 239 9.00 -26.76 -16.63
CA THR A 239 8.66 -27.30 -15.31
C THR A 239 8.44 -26.19 -14.28
N ALA A 240 9.33 -25.19 -14.25
CA ALA A 240 9.24 -24.08 -13.30
C ALA A 240 8.03 -23.17 -13.57
N LEU A 241 7.63 -22.96 -14.83
CA LEU A 241 6.43 -22.21 -15.19
C LEU A 241 5.15 -22.94 -14.76
N ASN A 242 5.09 -24.27 -14.96
CA ASN A 242 3.95 -25.07 -14.51
C ASN A 242 3.86 -25.06 -12.98
N GLU A 243 4.98 -25.26 -12.29
CA GLU A 243 5.04 -25.18 -10.83
C GLU A 243 4.60 -23.79 -10.32
N LEU A 244 5.05 -22.71 -10.96
CA LEU A 244 4.63 -21.35 -10.62
C LEU A 244 3.11 -21.17 -10.77
N SER A 245 2.51 -21.73 -11.83
CA SER A 245 1.06 -21.70 -12.06
C SER A 245 0.30 -22.48 -10.99
N ASP A 246 0.79 -23.66 -10.60
CA ASP A 246 0.16 -24.51 -9.58
C ASP A 246 0.26 -23.86 -8.19
N GLN A 247 1.44 -23.35 -7.83
CA GLN A 247 1.66 -22.61 -6.60
C GLN A 247 0.72 -21.39 -6.51
N PHE A 248 0.60 -20.62 -7.58
CA PHE A 248 -0.31 -19.47 -7.62
C PHE A 248 -1.77 -19.90 -7.38
N THR A 249 -2.21 -20.98 -8.04
CA THR A 249 -3.57 -21.51 -7.90
C THR A 249 -3.87 -21.95 -6.46
N ASN A 250 -2.92 -22.65 -5.83
CA ASN A 250 -3.03 -23.06 -4.44
C ASN A 250 -3.16 -21.86 -3.49
N VAL A 251 -2.30 -20.85 -3.66
CA VAL A 251 -2.34 -19.63 -2.84
C VAL A 251 -3.64 -18.87 -3.03
N ARG A 252 -4.16 -18.81 -4.26
CA ARG A 252 -5.44 -18.18 -4.57
C ARG A 252 -6.59 -18.85 -3.82
N ASN A 253 -6.62 -20.18 -3.76
CA ASN A 253 -7.68 -20.93 -3.08
C ASN A 253 -7.66 -20.66 -1.58
N VAL A 254 -6.49 -20.73 -0.95
CA VAL A 254 -6.32 -20.39 0.48
C VAL A 254 -6.78 -18.96 0.78
N LEU A 255 -6.42 -17.99 -0.06
CA LEU A 255 -6.82 -16.59 0.13
C LEU A 255 -8.33 -16.34 -0.07
N GLN A 256 -9.04 -17.23 -0.77
CA GLN A 256 -10.50 -17.14 -0.89
C GLN A 256 -11.19 -17.57 0.40
N GLU A 257 -10.64 -18.55 1.11
CA GLU A 257 -11.16 -19.03 2.39
C GLU A 257 -11.00 -17.98 3.50
N GLU A 258 -9.94 -17.17 3.48
CA GLU A 258 -9.68 -16.11 4.46
C GLU A 258 -10.51 -14.82 4.29
N LYS A 259 -11.48 -14.77 3.37
CA LYS A 259 -12.25 -13.53 3.11
C LYS A 259 -13.09 -13.06 4.30
N ALA A 260 -13.50 -13.95 5.20
CA ALA A 260 -14.42 -13.64 6.30
C ALA A 260 -13.80 -12.73 7.39
N THR A 261 -12.49 -12.77 7.63
CA THR A 261 -11.83 -11.99 8.71
C THR A 261 -11.55 -10.52 8.32
N ARG A 262 -11.86 -10.13 7.09
CA ARG A 262 -11.44 -8.83 6.51
C ARG A 262 -12.39 -7.68 6.83
N THR A 263 -13.66 -7.99 7.09
CA THR A 263 -14.70 -6.99 7.42
C THR A 263 -14.37 -6.23 8.72
N ASP A 264 -13.79 -6.91 9.70
CA ASP A 264 -13.51 -6.33 11.02
C ASP A 264 -12.45 -5.23 10.98
N THR A 265 -11.43 -5.40 10.12
CA THR A 265 -10.36 -4.39 9.97
C THR A 265 -10.90 -3.12 9.31
N MET A 266 -11.84 -3.23 8.38
CA MET A 266 -12.47 -2.07 7.74
C MET A 266 -13.31 -1.28 8.73
N LEU A 267 -14.10 -1.98 9.56
CA LEU A 267 -14.93 -1.35 10.57
C LEU A 267 -14.10 -0.53 11.57
N LEU A 268 -13.02 -1.12 12.10
CA LEU A 268 -12.10 -0.43 13.01
C LEU A 268 -11.45 0.80 12.38
N GLY A 269 -11.16 0.73 11.09
CA GLY A 269 -10.55 1.82 10.34
C GLY A 269 -11.45 3.01 10.06
N VAL A 270 -12.75 2.75 9.86
CA VAL A 270 -13.76 3.80 9.59
C VAL A 270 -14.34 4.37 10.89
N ALA A 271 -14.28 3.63 11.99
CA ALA A 271 -14.80 4.02 13.30
C ALA A 271 -14.36 5.42 13.82
N PRO A 272 -13.16 5.95 13.55
CA PRO A 272 -12.76 7.28 14.02
C PRO A 272 -13.63 8.43 13.51
N ILE A 273 -14.26 8.32 12.33
CA ILE A 273 -15.17 9.35 11.80
C ILE A 273 -16.41 9.50 12.70
N PRO A 274 -17.25 8.47 12.91
CA PRO A 274 -18.44 8.60 13.75
C PRO A 274 -18.07 8.89 15.21
N VAL A 275 -16.94 8.37 15.71
CA VAL A 275 -16.46 8.70 17.06
C VAL A 275 -16.12 10.19 17.17
N PHE A 276 -15.47 10.77 16.17
CA PHE A 276 -15.16 12.20 16.15
C PHE A 276 -16.42 13.07 16.12
N LEU A 277 -17.37 12.76 15.22
CA LEU A 277 -18.63 13.50 15.10
C LEU A 277 -19.50 13.35 16.36
N GLY A 278 -19.62 12.13 16.88
CA GLY A 278 -20.32 11.83 18.13
C GLY A 278 -19.68 12.52 19.33
N GLY A 279 -18.35 12.57 19.39
CA GLY A 279 -17.61 13.29 20.43
C GLY A 279 -17.86 14.80 20.40
N LEU A 280 -17.89 15.40 19.20
CA LEU A 280 -18.26 16.81 19.04
C LEU A 280 -19.71 17.07 19.50
N TYR A 281 -20.65 16.22 19.07
CA TYR A 281 -22.05 16.31 19.47
C TYR A 281 -22.22 16.17 20.99
N MET A 282 -21.59 15.18 21.61
CA MET A 282 -21.64 14.96 23.06
C MET A 282 -21.03 16.13 23.83
N THR A 283 -19.94 16.70 23.33
CA THR A 283 -19.31 17.88 23.94
C THR A 283 -20.24 19.09 23.88
N TYR A 284 -20.95 19.28 22.76
CA TYR A 284 -21.97 20.32 22.61
C TYR A 284 -23.18 20.10 23.53
N ALA A 285 -23.71 18.87 23.60
CA ALA A 285 -24.93 18.56 24.34
C ALA A 285 -24.71 18.49 25.87
N LEU A 286 -23.60 17.91 26.33
CA LEU A 286 -23.38 17.60 27.76
C LEU A 286 -22.56 18.63 28.51
N VAL A 287 -21.61 19.31 27.85
CA VAL A 287 -20.71 20.25 28.55
C VAL A 287 -21.30 21.65 28.55
N THR A 288 -21.44 22.26 27.36
CA THR A 288 -22.11 23.55 27.17
C THR A 288 -22.54 23.69 25.72
N HIS A 289 -23.68 24.32 25.46
CA HIS A 289 -24.10 24.72 24.10
C HIS A 289 -23.08 25.66 23.42
N ASN A 290 -22.17 26.27 24.19
CA ASN A 290 -21.08 27.10 23.69
C ASN A 290 -19.75 26.33 23.53
N ALA A 291 -19.73 25.00 23.66
CA ALA A 291 -18.47 24.24 23.68
C ALA A 291 -17.70 24.33 22.35
N LEU A 292 -18.40 24.33 21.22
CA LEU A 292 -17.78 24.57 19.91
C LEU A 292 -17.16 25.97 19.82
N ARG A 293 -17.87 26.99 20.31
CA ARG A 293 -17.34 28.34 20.38
C ARG A 293 -16.10 28.39 21.27
N LEU A 294 -16.09 27.67 22.39
CA LEU A 294 -14.96 27.61 23.32
C LEU A 294 -13.74 26.90 22.70
N LEU A 295 -13.97 25.80 21.99
CA LEU A 295 -12.94 25.08 21.23
C LEU A 295 -12.35 25.96 20.12
N LEU A 296 -13.20 26.71 19.41
CA LEU A 296 -12.77 27.59 18.32
C LEU A 296 -12.13 28.90 18.81
N THR A 297 -12.49 29.39 19.99
CA THR A 297 -11.93 30.65 20.53
C THR A 297 -10.57 30.40 21.17
N ASN A 298 -10.41 29.30 21.91
CA ASN A 298 -9.16 28.96 22.57
C ASN A 298 -8.14 28.39 21.57
N SER A 299 -6.93 28.96 21.52
CA SER A 299 -5.85 28.50 20.65
C SER A 299 -5.54 27.00 20.82
N ARG A 300 -5.54 26.51 22.08
CA ARG A 300 -5.36 25.08 22.38
C ARG A 300 -6.52 24.22 21.89
N GLY A 301 -7.74 24.73 22.01
CA GLY A 301 -8.95 24.04 21.54
C GLY A 301 -8.94 23.86 20.02
N ARG A 302 -8.61 24.92 19.28
CA ARG A 302 -8.46 24.88 17.82
C ARG A 302 -7.44 23.83 17.39
N MET A 303 -6.28 23.81 18.06
CA MET A 303 -5.24 22.84 17.78
C MET A 303 -5.71 21.40 18.01
N SER A 304 -6.37 21.12 19.15
CA SER A 304 -6.90 19.78 19.43
C SER A 304 -7.95 19.34 18.41
N LEU A 305 -8.81 20.27 17.96
CA LEU A 305 -9.85 19.99 16.97
C LEU A 305 -9.24 19.68 15.60
N LEU A 306 -8.22 20.44 15.18
CA LEU A 306 -7.50 20.19 13.93
C LEU A 306 -6.79 18.84 13.94
N ILE A 307 -6.11 18.50 15.03
CA ILE A 307 -5.43 17.20 15.17
C ILE A 307 -6.45 16.05 15.12
N ALA A 308 -7.55 16.16 15.88
CA ALA A 308 -8.59 15.15 15.90
C ALA A 308 -9.25 14.98 14.52
N LEU A 309 -9.49 16.08 13.80
CA LEU A 309 -10.02 16.04 12.44
C LEU A 309 -9.05 15.34 11.47
N VAL A 310 -7.77 15.71 11.50
CA VAL A 310 -6.74 15.07 10.66
C VAL A 310 -6.63 13.58 10.98
N ALA A 311 -6.62 13.20 12.26
CA ALA A 311 -6.61 11.79 12.67
C ALA A 311 -7.85 11.02 12.18
N ALA A 312 -9.04 11.63 12.28
CA ALA A 312 -10.29 11.04 11.81
C ALA A 312 -10.32 10.83 10.29
N ILE A 313 -9.58 11.64 9.52
CA ILE A 313 -9.44 11.49 8.06
C ILE A 313 -8.34 10.50 7.68
N ILE A 314 -7.19 10.51 8.37
CA ILE A 314 -6.06 9.62 8.04
C ILE A 314 -6.39 8.16 8.33
N ALA A 315 -7.05 7.87 9.45
CA ALA A 315 -7.39 6.51 9.84
C ALA A 315 -8.18 5.70 8.76
N PRO A 316 -9.29 6.22 8.18
CA PRO A 316 -10.01 5.52 7.13
C PRO A 316 -9.20 5.43 5.83
N ILE A 317 -8.34 6.40 5.51
CA ILE A 317 -7.44 6.31 4.35
C ILE A 317 -6.48 5.12 4.50
N ILE A 318 -5.88 4.97 5.69
CA ILE A 318 -5.01 3.83 6.02
C ILE A 318 -5.82 2.53 5.89
N ALA A 319 -7.00 2.48 6.51
CA ALA A 319 -7.83 1.27 6.49
C ALA A 319 -8.28 0.85 5.09
N LEU A 320 -8.74 1.81 4.27
CA LEU A 320 -9.11 1.56 2.88
C LEU A 320 -7.92 1.10 2.04
N THR A 321 -6.72 1.58 2.37
CA THR A 321 -5.50 1.13 1.69
C THR A 321 -5.22 -0.33 2.04
N PHE A 322 -5.28 -0.71 3.32
CA PHE A 322 -4.95 -2.07 3.77
C PHE A 322 -6.11 -3.08 3.73
N TYR A 323 -7.31 -2.65 3.35
CA TYR A 323 -8.50 -3.51 3.32
C TYR A 323 -8.35 -4.72 2.38
N LYS A 324 -7.68 -4.54 1.24
CA LYS A 324 -7.38 -5.61 0.30
C LYS A 324 -5.90 -5.97 0.41
N PRO A 325 -5.52 -7.01 1.17
CA PRO A 325 -4.15 -7.47 1.14
C PRO A 325 -3.82 -7.98 -0.27
N LYS A 326 -2.58 -7.76 -0.65
CA LYS A 326 -2.00 -8.30 -1.87
C LYS A 326 -1.98 -9.84 -1.82
N GLN A 327 -2.16 -10.52 -2.96
CA GLN A 327 -2.11 -12.00 -3.03
C GLN A 327 -0.69 -12.58 -3.00
N ASP A 328 0.27 -11.82 -2.47
CA ASP A 328 1.66 -12.23 -2.38
C ASP A 328 1.90 -12.75 -0.96
N LEU A 329 2.34 -14.00 -0.84
CA LEU A 329 2.75 -14.59 0.44
C LEU A 329 4.16 -14.14 0.85
#